data_AF-A0A7X7NJG3-F1
#
_entry.id   AF-A0A7X7NJG3-F1
#
_cell.length_a   1.000
_cell.length_b   1.000
_cell.length_c   1.000
_cell.angle_alpha   90.00
_cell.angle_beta   90.00
_cell.angle_gamma   90.00
#
_symmetry.space_group_name_H-M   'P 1'
#
loop_
_entity.id
_entity.type
_entity.pdbx_description
1 polymer ?
#
loop_
_entity_poly.entity_id
_entity_poly.type
_entity_poly.pdbx_seq_one_letter_code
_entity_poly.pdbx_strand_id
1 'polypeptide(L)' 'MSRKVEAIVNGPLNLGEEVVEIYERKVSAYGNGAKVDAQKKYIGYRAYVIIVKD' A
#
# COMPACT_ATOMS: atom_id res chain seq x y z
N MET A 1 10.32 -0.07 -20.55
CA MET A 1 10.91 -1.19 -19.77
C MET A 1 9.80 -1.83 -18.95
N SER A 2 9.82 -3.15 -18.76
CA SER A 2 8.79 -3.86 -17.98
C SER A 2 8.97 -3.59 -16.49
N ARG A 3 7.94 -3.03 -15.83
CA ARG A 3 7.90 -2.83 -14.37
C ARG A 3 7.97 -4.19 -13.67
N LYS A 4 8.87 -4.35 -12.70
CA LYS A 4 9.05 -5.61 -11.94
C LYS A 4 8.50 -5.44 -10.53
N VAL A 5 7.23 -5.84 -10.35
CA VAL A 5 6.57 -5.92 -9.04
C VAL A 5 6.41 -7.39 -8.69
N GLU A 6 7.10 -7.84 -7.65
CA GLU A 6 6.96 -9.19 -7.10
C GLU A 6 6.29 -9.09 -5.73
N ALA A 7 5.02 -9.50 -5.66
CA ALA A 7 4.27 -9.60 -4.41
C ALA A 7 3.85 -11.05 -4.20
N ILE A 8 4.30 -11.66 -3.10
CA ILE A 8 3.81 -12.97 -2.65
C ILE A 8 2.65 -12.71 -1.68
N VAL A 9 1.49 -13.33 -1.91
CA VAL A 9 0.36 -13.22 -0.97
C VAL A 9 0.80 -13.78 0.40
N ASN A 10 0.74 -12.95 1.44
CA ASN A 10 1.28 -13.23 2.79
C ASN A 10 2.80 -13.43 2.85
N GLY A 11 3.54 -12.96 1.84
CA GLY A 11 4.99 -13.03 1.78
C GLY A 11 5.64 -11.66 1.59
N PRO A 12 6.94 -11.63 1.28
CA PRO A 12 7.67 -10.39 1.07
C PRO A 12 7.17 -9.65 -0.17
N LEU A 13 7.21 -8.30 -0.09
CA LEU A 13 6.98 -7.40 -1.21
C LEU A 13 8.34 -6.89 -1.71
N ASN A 14 8.69 -7.18 -2.96
CA ASN A 14 9.87 -6.64 -3.62
C ASN A 14 9.44 -5.72 -4.77
N LEU A 15 9.91 -4.47 -4.73
CA LEU A 15 9.61 -3.46 -5.72
C LEU A 15 10.91 -3.05 -6.42
N GLY A 16 11.01 -3.30 -7.72
CA GLY A 16 12.17 -2.93 -8.54
C GLY A 16 12.17 -1.49 -9.05
N GLU A 17 11.41 -0.62 -8.40
CA GLU A 17 11.20 0.79 -8.81
C GLU A 17 12.02 1.73 -7.93
N GLU A 18 12.32 2.94 -8.41
CA GLU A 18 12.93 3.98 -7.58
C GLU A 18 11.89 4.54 -6.60
N VAL A 19 11.91 4.05 -5.35
CA VAL A 19 11.03 4.52 -4.28
C VAL A 19 11.46 5.90 -3.81
N VAL A 20 10.51 6.84 -3.86
CA VAL A 20 10.68 8.22 -3.41
C VAL A 20 10.32 8.36 -1.94
N GLU A 21 9.17 7.80 -1.54
CA GLU A 21 8.64 7.95 -0.19
C GLU A 21 7.72 6.80 0.19
N ILE A 22 7.70 6.45 1.48
CA ILE A 22 6.81 5.44 2.05
C ILE A 22 6.05 6.06 3.21
N TYR A 23 4.73 6.10 3.10
CA TYR A 23 3.85 6.47 4.20
C TYR A 23 3.28 5.22 4.86
N GLU A 24 3.28 5.22 6.19
CA GLU A 24 2.57 4.23 6.97
C GLU A 24 1.35 4.87 7.64
N ARG A 25 0.20 4.20 7.56
CA ARG A 25 -0.99 4.63 8.27
C ARG A 25 -1.84 3.45 8.73
N LYS A 26 -2.56 3.64 9.83
CA LYS A 26 -3.61 2.71 10.25
C LYS A 26 -4.88 2.98 9.44
N VAL A 27 -5.48 1.94 8.87
CA VAL A 27 -6.76 2.04 8.16
C VAL A 27 -7.84 2.43 9.15
N SER A 28 -8.41 3.62 8.96
CA SER A 28 -9.47 4.17 9.80
C SER A 28 -10.75 4.38 8.99
N ALA A 29 -11.89 4.29 9.66
CA ALA A 29 -13.17 4.63 9.07
C ALA A 29 -13.19 6.11 8.66
N TYR A 30 -13.81 6.42 7.52
CA TYR A 30 -14.09 7.78 7.09
C TYR A 30 -15.42 7.81 6.33
N GLY A 31 -16.45 8.34 6.99
CA GLY A 31 -17.82 8.33 6.47
C GLY A 31 -18.32 6.90 6.20
N ASN A 32 -19.01 6.71 5.07
CA ASN A 32 -19.45 5.39 4.62
C ASN A 32 -18.34 4.53 3.97
N GLY A 33 -17.07 4.94 4.01
CA GLY A 33 -15.89 4.23 3.48
C GLY A 33 -14.74 4.14 4.50
N ALA A 34 -13.59 3.59 4.10
CA ALA A 34 -12.33 3.71 4.83
C ALA A 34 -11.37 4.62 4.04
N LYS A 35 -10.49 5.33 4.74
CA LYS A 35 -9.59 6.34 4.13
C LYS A 35 -8.29 5.71 3.61
N VAL A 36 -7.79 6.25 2.48
CA VAL A 36 -6.56 5.91 1.75
C VAL A 36 -6.59 4.50 1.12
N ASP A 37 -7.55 4.23 0.25
CA ASP A 37 -7.50 3.11 -0.72
C ASP A 37 -7.75 1.68 -0.21
N ALA A 38 -7.94 1.46 1.10
CA ALA A 38 -8.20 0.14 1.66
C ALA A 38 -9.70 -0.19 1.85
N GLN A 39 -10.09 -1.45 1.63
CA GLN A 39 -11.46 -1.93 1.90
C GLN A 39 -11.77 -1.92 3.42
N LYS A 40 -13.05 -1.73 3.78
CA LYS A 40 -13.51 -1.69 5.19
C LYS A 40 -13.09 -2.89 6.04
N LYS A 41 -12.96 -4.07 5.43
CA LYS A 41 -12.53 -5.30 6.12
C LYS A 41 -11.13 -5.21 6.73
N TYR A 42 -10.34 -4.21 6.34
CA TYR A 42 -8.99 -3.96 6.85
C TYR A 42 -8.94 -2.82 7.88
N ILE A 43 -10.08 -2.29 8.36
CA ILE A 43 -10.07 -1.32 9.46
C ILE A 43 -9.30 -1.89 10.65
N GLY A 44 -8.37 -1.09 11.18
CA GLY A 44 -7.48 -1.50 12.27
C GLY A 44 -6.13 -2.05 11.84
N TYR A 45 -5.96 -2.42 10.56
CA TYR A 45 -4.69 -2.89 10.00
C TYR A 45 -3.79 -1.68 9.66
N ARG A 46 -2.48 -1.93 9.58
CA ARG A 46 -1.53 -1.00 8.97
C ARG A 46 -1.54 -1.16 7.46
N ALA A 47 -1.49 -0.06 6.74
CA ALA A 47 -1.32 0.00 5.30
C ALA A 47 -0.14 0.92 4.97
N TYR A 48 0.55 0.60 3.88
CA TYR A 48 1.65 1.40 3.35
C TYR A 48 1.23 2.00 2.00
N VAL A 49 1.53 3.28 1.79
CA VAL A 49 1.45 3.94 0.48
C VAL A 49 2.88 4.20 0.04
N ILE A 50 3.27 3.65 -1.11
CA ILE A 50 4.62 3.76 -1.65
C ILE A 50 4.53 4.65 -2.89
N ILE A 51 5.31 5.74 -2.90
CA ILE A 51 5.44 6.64 -4.05
C ILE A 51 6.73 6.27 -4.78
N VAL A 52 6.63 6.06 -6.09
CA VAL A 52 7.76 5.73 -6.99
C VAL A 52 7.88 6.77 -8.08
N LYS A 53 9.09 6.94 -8.65
CA LYS A 53 9.27 7.73 -9.88
C LYS A 53 8.78 6.95 -11.10
N ASP A 54 8.36 7.68 -12.13
CA ASP A 54 7.94 7.14 -13.43
C ASP A 54 9.08 7.13 -14.45
#